data_AF-A0A4Q1RAF7-F1
#
_entry.id   AF-A0A4Q1RAF7-F1
#
_cell.length_a   1.000
_cell.length_b   1.000
_cell.length_c   1.000
_cell.angle_alpha   90.00
_cell.angle_beta   90.00
_cell.angle_gamma   90.00
#
_symmetry.space_group_name_H-M   'P 1'
#
loop_
_entity.id
_entity.type
_entity.pdbx_description
1 polymer ?
#
loop_
_entity_poly.entity_id
_entity_poly.type
_entity_poly.pdbx_seq_one_letter_code
_entity_poly.pdbx_strand_id
1 'polypeptide(L)'
;MGETTITTTTGPPTGAEPMGVTVNGAATPEAGAAEPAASPIPAARQAAPPGRAEGGGPEATAGEPAAAASHDPRTHGFLPERPPVRSMIGTWTRLDAMARAAATAPDREAAVALVERARRAGELAALRQRVSRLSLRNAEAAAMRIAVIAVSCGWCGLDPQAPAAREVADEAFLDLWAAIAHRIDHDQFVALPTLALHNWAPERKPRRHIPIDQLARTETLVPIVRWAPEGQPLSRLDRLMLAATRLEAHGIWLFRLAETLAGRSPDDSSTPTALRRLVRVQHALRAQLLAEAAELAAAPATPQQRAVLGALAEQGALEPPVLQAADAVLGIGGRRLGEGRRQLLRRHLPAQQRAWLSAMDRHCAPVRTLAHRGGPDAAVYREAQESLIALRRTYAALVQAAARPGTAPLTVAA
;
A
#
# COMPACT_ATOMS: atom_id res chain seq x y z
N MET A 1 30.88 11.50 -75.15
CA MET A 1 30.91 12.74 -74.35
C MET A 1 30.08 12.44 -73.11
N GLY A 2 30.63 12.25 -71.90
CA GLY A 2 31.83 12.84 -71.28
C GLY A 2 31.34 13.78 -70.15
N GLU A 3 31.81 13.75 -68.91
CA GLU A 3 32.93 13.02 -68.27
C GLU A 3 32.62 12.57 -66.81
N THR A 4 33.63 12.02 -66.12
CA THR A 4 33.61 11.31 -64.83
C THR A 4 33.76 12.23 -63.59
N THR A 5 33.23 11.82 -62.41
CA THR A 5 33.65 12.20 -61.02
C THR A 5 32.85 11.30 -60.02
N ILE A 6 33.31 10.14 -59.53
CA ILE A 6 34.13 9.85 -58.31
C ILE A 6 33.83 10.81 -57.12
N THR A 7 33.55 10.47 -55.86
CA THR A 7 33.87 9.37 -54.89
C THR A 7 32.75 9.39 -53.79
N THR A 8 32.56 8.58 -52.73
CA THR A 8 33.28 7.51 -51.98
C THR A 8 32.25 6.65 -51.19
N THR A 9 32.66 5.55 -50.56
CA THR A 9 31.87 4.76 -49.57
C THR A 9 32.68 4.49 -48.30
N THR A 10 32.09 4.61 -47.12
CA THR A 10 32.57 3.96 -45.88
C THR A 10 31.46 3.77 -44.85
N GLY A 11 31.45 2.61 -44.17
CA GLY A 11 30.60 2.33 -42.99
C GLY A 11 31.40 2.41 -41.68
N PRO A 12 30.74 2.28 -40.51
CA PRO A 12 31.39 2.38 -39.20
C PRO A 12 32.12 1.08 -38.79
N PRO A 13 33.38 1.15 -38.32
CA PRO A 13 34.14 0.01 -37.79
C PRO A 13 34.02 -0.14 -36.26
N THR A 14 34.58 -1.23 -35.74
CA THR A 14 34.44 -1.70 -34.35
C THR A 14 35.63 -1.34 -33.44
N GLY A 15 35.34 -0.97 -32.19
CA GLY A 15 36.16 -1.33 -31.01
C GLY A 15 37.21 -0.33 -30.50
N ALA A 16 37.17 -0.04 -29.19
CA ALA A 16 38.31 0.21 -28.29
C ALA A 16 37.82 0.40 -26.83
N GLU A 17 38.38 -0.36 -25.89
CA GLU A 17 38.44 -0.02 -24.45
C GLU A 17 39.92 0.37 -24.11
N PRO A 18 40.33 0.56 -22.84
CA PRO A 18 40.01 1.76 -22.05
C PRO A 18 41.29 2.45 -21.48
N MET A 19 41.13 3.63 -20.89
CA MET A 19 42.07 4.15 -19.87
C MET A 19 41.31 4.62 -18.63
N GLY A 20 41.85 4.54 -17.41
CA GLY A 20 43.16 4.00 -17.03
C GLY A 20 43.93 4.91 -16.07
N VAL A 21 43.50 5.01 -14.81
CA VAL A 21 44.30 5.59 -13.72
C VAL A 21 44.15 4.70 -12.48
N THR A 22 45.28 4.28 -11.92
CA THR A 22 45.38 3.47 -10.70
C THR A 22 46.11 4.25 -9.61
N VAL A 23 45.71 4.04 -8.35
CA VAL A 23 46.58 4.22 -7.18
C VAL A 23 46.35 3.05 -6.24
N ASN A 24 47.38 2.23 -6.02
CA ASN A 24 47.40 1.17 -5.01
C ASN A 24 48.10 1.66 -3.74
N GLY A 25 47.72 1.11 -2.58
CA GLY A 25 48.36 1.41 -1.30
C GLY A 25 47.78 0.57 -0.17
N ALA A 26 48.26 -0.67 -0.03
CA ALA A 26 47.83 -1.59 1.03
C ALA A 26 48.84 -1.61 2.19
N ALA A 27 48.35 -1.76 3.42
CA ALA A 27 49.17 -2.09 4.58
C ALA A 27 48.32 -2.81 5.65
N THR A 28 48.53 -4.13 5.77
CA THR A 28 48.17 -4.93 6.95
C THR A 28 49.47 -5.32 7.65
N PRO A 29 49.49 -5.44 8.99
CA PRO A 29 50.38 -6.38 9.64
C PRO A 29 49.60 -7.44 10.43
N GLU A 30 50.23 -8.61 10.61
CA GLU A 30 49.59 -9.80 11.16
C GLU A 30 49.65 -9.93 12.69
N ALA A 31 48.67 -10.69 13.20
CA ALA A 31 48.74 -11.68 14.27
C ALA A 31 49.69 -11.51 15.48
N GLY A 32 49.10 -11.60 16.67
CA GLY A 32 49.73 -12.16 17.88
C GLY A 32 48.76 -13.15 18.54
N ALA A 33 49.21 -14.37 18.85
CA ALA A 33 48.34 -15.46 19.30
C ALA A 33 48.45 -15.74 20.81
N ALA A 34 47.31 -15.95 21.47
CA ALA A 34 47.21 -16.61 22.77
C ALA A 34 45.78 -17.19 22.96
N GLU A 35 45.68 -18.41 23.46
CA GLU A 35 44.43 -19.14 23.75
C GLU A 35 44.58 -19.84 25.14
N PRO A 36 43.55 -20.49 25.69
CA PRO A 36 42.44 -19.90 26.44
C PRO A 36 42.54 -20.11 27.97
N ALA A 37 41.69 -19.43 28.76
CA ALA A 37 41.55 -19.72 30.20
C ALA A 37 40.12 -19.52 30.77
N ALA A 38 39.64 -20.58 31.44
CA ALA A 38 38.71 -20.63 32.59
C ALA A 38 37.41 -19.79 32.62
N SER A 39 36.28 -20.50 32.58
CA SER A 39 35.02 -20.07 33.22
C SER A 39 35.10 -20.14 34.75
N PRO A 40 34.30 -19.35 35.49
CA PRO A 40 33.85 -19.70 36.83
C PRO A 40 32.34 -19.96 36.89
N ILE A 41 31.96 -21.12 37.42
CA ILE A 41 30.61 -21.42 37.92
C ILE A 41 30.60 -21.13 39.43
N PRO A 42 29.50 -20.63 39.99
CA PRO A 42 29.04 -21.14 41.29
C PRO A 42 27.61 -21.68 41.20
N ALA A 43 27.37 -22.83 41.83
CA ALA A 43 26.06 -23.49 41.81
C ALA A 43 25.69 -24.06 43.20
N ALA A 44 24.54 -23.64 43.72
CA ALA A 44 23.78 -24.32 44.77
C ALA A 44 22.30 -23.96 44.56
N ARG A 45 21.40 -24.90 44.24
CA ARG A 45 20.84 -25.95 45.11
C ARG A 45 20.14 -25.41 46.36
N GLN A 46 18.82 -25.28 46.25
CA GLN A 46 17.93 -25.88 47.24
C GLN A 46 16.83 -26.66 46.50
N ALA A 47 16.47 -27.82 47.04
CA ALA A 47 15.36 -28.64 46.58
C ALA A 47 14.75 -29.39 47.77
N ALA A 48 13.50 -29.80 47.57
CA ALA A 48 12.67 -30.78 48.30
C ALA A 48 11.52 -30.16 49.13
N PRO A 49 10.40 -30.89 49.35
CA PRO A 49 10.15 -32.30 48.99
C PRO A 49 8.91 -32.55 48.07
N PRO A 50 8.73 -33.77 47.53
CA PRO A 50 7.56 -34.16 46.72
C PRO A 50 6.39 -34.68 47.58
N GLY A 51 5.16 -34.67 47.03
CA GLY A 51 3.96 -35.13 47.75
C GLY A 51 2.78 -35.58 46.87
N ARG A 52 2.81 -36.87 46.47
CA ARG A 52 1.70 -37.68 45.88
C ARG A 52 1.06 -37.21 44.56
N ALA A 53 0.46 -38.18 43.87
CA ALA A 53 -0.33 -38.00 42.65
C ALA A 53 -1.64 -38.79 42.76
N GLU A 54 -2.73 -38.14 42.37
CA GLU A 54 -4.11 -38.63 42.11
C GLU A 54 -4.90 -37.35 41.75
N GLY A 55 -5.80 -37.27 40.78
CA GLY A 55 -6.24 -38.24 39.77
C GLY A 55 -7.66 -37.94 39.31
N GLY A 56 -7.86 -37.29 38.15
CA GLY A 56 -9.20 -37.13 37.55
C GLY A 56 -9.38 -35.93 36.62
N GLY A 57 -10.18 -36.13 35.56
CA GLY A 57 -10.86 -35.07 34.80
C GLY A 57 -10.04 -34.30 33.74
N PRO A 58 -10.38 -34.42 32.43
CA PRO A 58 -9.94 -33.45 31.43
C PRO A 58 -10.86 -32.22 31.47
N GLU A 59 -10.65 -31.33 32.44
CA GLU A 59 -11.40 -30.08 32.49
C GLU A 59 -10.97 -29.16 31.35
N ALA A 60 -11.88 -28.92 30.41
CA ALA A 60 -11.62 -28.14 29.21
C ALA A 60 -11.54 -26.65 29.58
N THR A 61 -10.32 -26.16 29.85
CA THR A 61 -10.04 -24.73 29.98
C THR A 61 -10.58 -24.00 28.76
N ALA A 62 -11.63 -23.20 28.95
CA ALA A 62 -12.29 -22.47 27.88
C ALA A 62 -11.25 -21.63 27.12
N GLY A 63 -11.17 -21.82 25.81
CA GLY A 63 -10.10 -21.25 25.01
C GLY A 63 -10.04 -19.74 25.15
N GLU A 64 -8.89 -19.22 25.58
CA GLU A 64 -8.61 -17.79 25.51
C GLU A 64 -8.91 -17.30 24.08
N PRO A 65 -9.65 -16.19 23.90
CA PRO A 65 -9.90 -15.66 22.57
C PRO A 65 -8.56 -15.26 21.97
N ALA A 66 -8.08 -16.05 21.01
CA ALA A 66 -6.74 -15.95 20.45
C ALA A 66 -6.42 -14.49 20.11
N ALA A 67 -5.55 -13.88 20.92
CA ALA A 67 -5.39 -12.44 20.98
C ALA A 67 -5.12 -11.90 19.57
N ALA A 68 -6.06 -11.11 19.05
CA ALA A 68 -6.02 -10.64 17.67
C ALA A 68 -4.68 -9.95 17.45
N ALA A 69 -3.82 -10.57 16.63
CA ALA A 69 -2.41 -10.21 16.51
C ALA A 69 -2.31 -8.73 16.21
N SER A 70 -1.86 -7.96 17.22
CA SER A 70 -1.97 -6.51 17.18
C SER A 70 -1.00 -5.99 16.14
N HIS A 71 -1.52 -5.64 14.95
CA HIS A 71 -0.77 -4.95 13.90
C HIS A 71 -0.14 -3.71 14.54
N ASP A 72 1.14 -3.78 14.92
CA ASP A 72 1.88 -2.65 15.48
C ASP A 72 2.43 -1.87 14.30
N PRO A 73 1.81 -0.74 13.94
CA PRO A 73 2.15 -0.08 12.71
C PRO A 73 3.45 0.74 12.83
N ARG A 74 4.15 0.73 13.98
CA ARG A 74 5.55 1.16 14.07
C ARG A 74 6.50 0.23 13.29
N THR A 75 6.03 -0.97 12.95
CA THR A 75 6.76 -2.02 12.23
C THR A 75 6.69 -1.86 10.71
N HIS A 76 5.57 -1.41 10.15
CA HIS A 76 5.36 -1.29 8.69
C HIS A 76 4.34 -0.22 8.24
N GLY A 77 3.85 0.63 9.14
CA GLY A 77 2.83 1.62 8.84
C GLY A 77 1.49 0.97 8.48
N PHE A 78 0.90 1.38 7.36
CA PHE A 78 -0.36 0.83 6.84
C PHE A 78 -0.18 -0.40 5.94
N LEU A 79 1.04 -0.73 5.50
CA LEU A 79 1.31 -1.96 4.74
C LEU A 79 0.95 -3.20 5.58
N PRO A 80 0.48 -4.30 4.96
CA PRO A 80 0.30 -5.58 5.65
C PRO A 80 1.63 -6.15 6.13
N GLU A 81 1.63 -6.96 7.20
CA GLU A 81 2.84 -7.56 7.79
C GLU A 81 3.71 -8.35 6.80
N ARG A 82 3.09 -8.89 5.73
CA ARG A 82 3.69 -9.84 4.78
C ARG A 82 3.30 -9.45 3.36
N PRO A 83 4.13 -9.78 2.35
CA PRO A 83 3.80 -9.52 0.95
C PRO A 83 2.43 -10.07 0.57
N PRO A 84 1.59 -9.34 -0.19
CA PRO A 84 0.27 -9.82 -0.57
C PRO A 84 0.29 -11.13 -1.37
N VAL A 85 -0.85 -11.83 -1.37
CA VAL A 85 -0.97 -13.17 -1.97
C VAL A 85 -1.12 -13.05 -3.50
N ARG A 86 -0.04 -13.39 -4.23
CA ARG A 86 0.02 -13.33 -5.71
C ARG A 86 -1.07 -14.14 -6.41
N SER A 87 -1.37 -15.33 -5.90
CA SER A 87 -2.30 -16.27 -6.52
C SER A 87 -3.14 -16.95 -5.45
N MET A 88 -4.47 -16.94 -5.64
CA MET A 88 -5.37 -17.76 -4.84
C MET A 88 -5.20 -19.25 -5.18
N ILE A 89 -5.59 -20.15 -4.28
CA ILE A 89 -5.44 -21.62 -4.45
C ILE A 89 -6.78 -22.37 -4.30
N GLY A 90 -6.82 -23.60 -4.81
CA GLY A 90 -8.02 -24.44 -4.78
C GLY A 90 -9.19 -23.79 -5.52
N THR A 91 -10.39 -23.81 -4.95
CA THR A 91 -11.58 -23.19 -5.55
C THR A 91 -11.48 -21.67 -5.72
N TRP A 92 -10.57 -21.00 -5.00
CA TRP A 92 -10.43 -19.55 -5.04
C TRP A 92 -9.67 -19.03 -6.27
N THR A 93 -9.07 -19.91 -7.08
CA THR A 93 -8.50 -19.56 -8.40
C THR A 93 -9.53 -18.92 -9.32
N ARG A 94 -10.81 -19.32 -9.23
CA ARG A 94 -11.93 -18.74 -9.97
C ARG A 94 -12.11 -17.25 -9.67
N LEU A 95 -11.97 -16.83 -8.41
CA LEU A 95 -12.02 -15.42 -8.01
C LEU A 95 -10.81 -14.63 -8.54
N ASP A 96 -9.62 -15.24 -8.57
CA ASP A 96 -8.41 -14.64 -9.14
C ASP A 96 -8.55 -14.39 -10.66
N ALA A 97 -9.07 -15.39 -11.39
CA ALA A 97 -9.35 -15.30 -12.82
C ALA A 97 -10.46 -14.29 -13.14
N MET A 98 -11.54 -14.28 -12.36
CA MET A 98 -12.65 -13.33 -12.50
C MET A 98 -12.20 -11.88 -12.28
N ALA A 99 -11.37 -11.64 -11.26
CA ALA A 99 -10.81 -10.31 -11.01
C ALA A 99 -9.88 -9.84 -12.14
N ARG A 100 -9.03 -10.72 -12.68
CA ARG A 100 -8.21 -10.42 -13.87
C ARG A 100 -9.07 -10.04 -15.07
N ALA A 101 -10.08 -10.85 -15.38
CA ALA A 101 -10.95 -10.62 -16.52
C ALA A 101 -11.78 -9.32 -16.37
N ALA A 102 -12.21 -8.97 -15.14
CA ALA A 102 -12.94 -7.73 -14.88
C ALA A 102 -12.05 -6.48 -14.95
N ALA A 103 -10.78 -6.57 -14.51
CA ALA A 103 -9.80 -5.49 -14.60
C ALA A 103 -9.41 -5.14 -16.05
N THR A 104 -9.49 -6.11 -16.97
CA THR A 104 -9.16 -5.92 -18.40
C THR A 104 -10.39 -5.97 -19.32
N ALA A 105 -11.60 -5.83 -18.77
CA ALA A 105 -12.81 -5.75 -19.58
C ALA A 105 -12.87 -4.40 -20.35
N PRO A 106 -13.48 -4.35 -21.55
CA PRO A 106 -13.53 -3.13 -22.36
C PRO A 106 -14.32 -1.99 -21.69
N ASP A 107 -15.36 -2.35 -20.93
CA ASP A 107 -16.38 -1.47 -20.37
C ASP A 107 -16.91 -2.03 -19.03
N ARG A 108 -18.03 -1.49 -18.54
CA ARG A 108 -18.68 -1.90 -17.29
C ARG A 108 -19.56 -3.12 -17.51
N GLU A 109 -20.25 -3.15 -18.65
CA GLU A 109 -21.26 -4.12 -19.03
C GLU A 109 -20.64 -5.52 -19.20
N ALA A 110 -19.46 -5.60 -19.84
CA ALA A 110 -18.65 -6.81 -19.95
C ALA A 110 -18.08 -7.28 -18.60
N ALA A 111 -17.80 -6.36 -17.66
CA ALA A 111 -17.40 -6.71 -16.31
C ALA A 111 -18.57 -7.33 -15.51
N VAL A 112 -19.76 -6.74 -15.57
CA VAL A 112 -20.98 -7.32 -14.99
C VAL A 112 -21.31 -8.68 -15.63
N ALA A 113 -21.12 -8.83 -16.94
CA ALA A 113 -21.30 -10.09 -17.66
C ALA A 113 -20.30 -11.20 -17.29
N LEU A 114 -19.21 -10.91 -16.57
CA LEU A 114 -18.36 -11.92 -15.93
C LEU A 114 -19.00 -12.43 -14.63
N VAL A 115 -19.48 -11.52 -13.78
CA VAL A 115 -20.17 -11.86 -12.52
C VAL A 115 -21.41 -12.70 -12.81
N GLU A 116 -22.22 -12.29 -13.79
CA GLU A 116 -23.40 -13.04 -14.25
C GLU A 116 -23.09 -14.44 -14.80
N ARG A 117 -21.88 -14.67 -15.34
CA ARG A 117 -21.44 -16.02 -15.75
C ARG A 117 -21.02 -16.85 -14.54
N ALA A 118 -20.26 -16.27 -13.62
CA ALA A 118 -19.85 -16.93 -12.37
C ALA A 118 -21.06 -17.32 -11.49
N ARG A 119 -22.09 -16.47 -11.45
CA ARG A 119 -23.40 -16.73 -10.81
C ARG A 119 -24.06 -17.97 -11.42
N ARG A 120 -24.26 -17.98 -12.74
CA ARG A 120 -24.89 -19.10 -13.47
C ARG A 120 -24.11 -20.41 -13.40
N ALA A 121 -22.79 -20.35 -13.26
CA ALA A 121 -21.93 -21.51 -13.03
C ALA A 121 -21.81 -21.92 -11.54
N GLY A 122 -22.58 -21.29 -10.64
CA GLY A 122 -22.63 -21.62 -9.20
C GLY A 122 -21.37 -21.22 -8.42
N GLU A 123 -20.44 -20.49 -9.02
CA GLU A 123 -19.11 -20.25 -8.46
C GLU A 123 -19.17 -19.34 -7.23
N LEU A 124 -20.00 -18.30 -7.27
CA LEU A 124 -20.15 -17.32 -6.20
C LEU A 124 -20.68 -17.98 -4.91
N ALA A 125 -21.70 -18.83 -5.03
CA ALA A 125 -22.20 -19.65 -3.91
C ALA A 125 -21.13 -20.64 -3.39
N ALA A 126 -20.39 -21.28 -4.30
CA ALA A 126 -19.32 -22.21 -3.92
C ALA A 126 -18.13 -21.52 -3.22
N LEU A 127 -17.88 -20.24 -3.49
CA LEU A 127 -16.92 -19.40 -2.76
C LEU A 127 -17.51 -18.94 -1.42
N ARG A 128 -18.77 -18.47 -1.41
CA ARG A 128 -19.51 -17.97 -0.23
C ARG A 128 -19.57 -18.99 0.91
N GLN A 129 -19.76 -20.28 0.58
CA GLN A 129 -19.73 -21.39 1.55
C GLN A 129 -18.35 -21.67 2.17
N ARG A 130 -17.26 -21.14 1.57
CA ARG A 130 -15.87 -21.42 1.97
C ARG A 130 -15.20 -20.25 2.70
N VAL A 131 -15.84 -19.08 2.78
CA VAL A 131 -15.30 -17.85 3.40
C VAL A 131 -14.78 -18.09 4.82
N SER A 132 -15.54 -18.83 5.65
CA SER A 132 -15.16 -19.15 7.04
C SER A 132 -13.86 -19.96 7.16
N ARG A 133 -13.44 -20.65 6.10
CA ARG A 133 -12.20 -21.45 6.05
C ARG A 133 -10.98 -20.64 5.59
N LEU A 134 -11.14 -19.36 5.25
CA LEU A 134 -10.02 -18.48 4.94
C LEU A 134 -9.31 -18.04 6.22
N SER A 135 -7.98 -18.11 6.20
CA SER A 135 -7.12 -17.31 7.10
C SER A 135 -7.23 -15.83 6.73
N LEU A 136 -7.00 -14.93 7.69
CA LEU A 136 -7.16 -13.48 7.49
C LEU A 136 -6.42 -12.97 6.24
N ARG A 137 -5.14 -13.32 6.08
CA ARG A 137 -4.32 -12.97 4.89
C ARG A 137 -4.91 -13.43 3.55
N ASN A 138 -5.65 -14.54 3.53
CA ASN A 138 -6.33 -15.02 2.32
C ASN A 138 -7.72 -14.36 2.14
N ALA A 139 -8.36 -13.91 3.23
CA ALA A 139 -9.57 -13.10 3.18
C ALA A 139 -9.28 -11.67 2.70
N GLU A 140 -8.19 -11.04 3.15
CA GLU A 140 -7.66 -9.78 2.58
C GLU A 140 -7.37 -9.91 1.07
N ALA A 141 -6.73 -11.03 0.68
CA ALA A 141 -6.43 -11.32 -0.71
C ALA A 141 -7.72 -11.49 -1.56
N ALA A 142 -8.77 -12.08 -1.00
CA ALA A 142 -10.08 -12.18 -1.63
C ALA A 142 -10.80 -10.82 -1.66
N ALA A 143 -10.71 -10.01 -0.60
CA ALA A 143 -11.29 -8.67 -0.52
C ALA A 143 -10.70 -7.73 -1.58
N MET A 144 -9.38 -7.75 -1.78
CA MET A 144 -8.74 -7.02 -2.88
C MET A 144 -9.33 -7.41 -4.24
N ARG A 145 -9.56 -8.71 -4.48
CA ARG A 145 -10.12 -9.22 -5.75
C ARG A 145 -11.60 -8.90 -5.92
N ILE A 146 -12.38 -8.89 -4.85
CA ILE A 146 -13.76 -8.38 -4.85
C ILE A 146 -13.77 -6.87 -5.10
N ALA A 147 -12.82 -6.10 -4.56
CA ALA A 147 -12.69 -4.68 -4.85
C ALA A 147 -12.38 -4.41 -6.32
N VAL A 148 -11.48 -5.20 -6.95
CA VAL A 148 -11.24 -5.14 -8.41
C VAL A 148 -12.54 -5.33 -9.18
N ILE A 149 -13.28 -6.40 -8.89
CA ILE A 149 -14.54 -6.72 -9.60
C ILE A 149 -15.57 -5.62 -9.37
N ALA A 150 -15.74 -5.16 -8.13
CA ALA A 150 -16.69 -4.12 -7.76
C ALA A 150 -16.38 -2.76 -8.40
N VAL A 151 -15.12 -2.31 -8.47
CA VAL A 151 -14.80 -1.06 -9.19
C VAL A 151 -15.03 -1.20 -10.69
N SER A 152 -14.62 -2.30 -11.32
CA SER A 152 -14.84 -2.53 -12.76
C SER A 152 -16.33 -2.64 -13.13
N CYS A 153 -17.17 -3.15 -12.23
CA CYS A 153 -18.64 -3.19 -12.39
C CYS A 153 -19.34 -1.87 -12.01
N GLY A 154 -18.60 -0.84 -11.59
CA GLY A 154 -19.16 0.46 -11.19
C GLY A 154 -19.91 0.43 -9.84
N TRP A 155 -19.62 -0.55 -8.98
CA TRP A 155 -20.29 -0.78 -7.70
C TRP A 155 -19.55 -0.19 -6.48
N CYS A 156 -18.54 0.66 -6.68
CA CYS A 156 -17.66 1.15 -5.61
C CYS A 156 -18.33 2.02 -4.51
N GLY A 157 -19.57 2.45 -4.73
CA GLY A 157 -20.39 3.14 -3.72
C GLY A 157 -21.46 2.26 -3.05
N LEU A 158 -21.58 0.97 -3.39
CA LEU A 158 -22.57 0.08 -2.80
C LEU A 158 -22.14 -0.39 -1.40
N ASP A 159 -23.10 -0.42 -0.48
CA ASP A 159 -23.06 -1.24 0.72
C ASP A 159 -23.68 -2.61 0.37
N PRO A 160 -22.95 -3.73 0.49
CA PRO A 160 -23.47 -5.05 0.12
C PRO A 160 -24.57 -5.57 1.04
N GLN A 161 -24.82 -4.94 2.20
CA GLN A 161 -25.94 -5.26 3.09
C GLN A 161 -27.22 -4.46 2.76
N ALA A 162 -27.10 -3.35 2.03
CA ALA A 162 -28.24 -2.47 1.77
C ALA A 162 -29.23 -3.12 0.78
N PRO A 163 -30.55 -3.11 1.06
CA PRO A 163 -31.55 -3.71 0.15
C PRO A 163 -31.47 -3.18 -1.28
N ALA A 164 -31.27 -1.86 -1.45
CA ALA A 164 -31.14 -1.22 -2.75
C ALA A 164 -29.90 -1.66 -3.57
N ALA A 165 -28.88 -2.28 -2.95
CA ALA A 165 -27.75 -2.83 -3.71
C ALA A 165 -28.19 -3.99 -4.62
N ARG A 166 -29.23 -4.74 -4.23
CA ARG A 166 -29.81 -5.87 -5.01
C ARG A 166 -30.53 -5.42 -6.29
N GLU A 167 -30.84 -4.13 -6.41
CA GLU A 167 -31.38 -3.52 -7.63
C GLU A 167 -30.27 -3.22 -8.66
N VAL A 168 -29.00 -3.23 -8.24
CA VAL A 168 -27.84 -2.73 -9.00
C VAL A 168 -26.76 -3.80 -9.23
N ALA A 169 -26.72 -4.85 -8.40
CA ALA A 169 -25.71 -5.90 -8.42
C ALA A 169 -26.31 -7.28 -8.06
N ASP A 170 -25.66 -8.35 -8.51
CA ASP A 170 -26.07 -9.73 -8.23
C ASP A 170 -26.04 -10.05 -6.72
N GLU A 171 -27.16 -10.54 -6.21
CA GLU A 171 -27.32 -10.98 -4.82
C GLU A 171 -26.25 -12.01 -4.41
N ALA A 172 -25.88 -12.97 -5.25
CA ALA A 172 -24.87 -13.98 -4.90
C ALA A 172 -23.43 -13.40 -4.84
N PHE A 173 -23.15 -12.33 -5.59
CA PHE A 173 -21.91 -11.55 -5.47
C PHE A 173 -21.92 -10.67 -4.22
N LEU A 174 -23.04 -10.00 -3.93
CA LEU A 174 -23.21 -9.19 -2.72
C LEU A 174 -23.07 -10.06 -1.45
N ASP A 175 -23.64 -11.25 -1.43
CA ASP A 175 -23.50 -12.23 -0.35
C ASP A 175 -22.02 -12.61 -0.11
N LEU A 176 -21.27 -12.82 -1.19
CA LEU A 176 -19.83 -13.14 -1.14
C LEU A 176 -18.99 -11.96 -0.64
N TRP A 177 -19.29 -10.74 -1.10
CA TRP A 177 -18.68 -9.50 -0.62
C TRP A 177 -18.99 -9.29 0.87
N ALA A 178 -20.26 -9.32 1.27
CA ALA A 178 -20.71 -9.19 2.66
C ALA A 178 -20.01 -10.18 3.61
N ALA A 179 -19.90 -11.45 3.21
CA ALA A 179 -19.21 -12.46 4.01
C ALA A 179 -17.69 -12.21 4.11
N ILE A 180 -17.05 -11.73 3.03
CA ILE A 180 -15.62 -11.39 3.05
C ILE A 180 -15.35 -10.14 3.89
N ALA A 181 -16.18 -9.10 3.76
CA ALA A 181 -16.15 -7.89 4.58
C ALA A 181 -16.20 -8.21 6.08
N HIS A 182 -17.19 -9.02 6.49
CA HIS A 182 -17.31 -9.53 7.85
C HIS A 182 -16.09 -10.37 8.28
N ARG A 183 -15.49 -11.15 7.37
CA ARG A 183 -14.29 -11.95 7.66
C ARG A 183 -13.01 -11.13 7.85
N ILE A 184 -12.99 -9.86 7.44
CA ILE A 184 -11.84 -8.94 7.59
C ILE A 184 -12.10 -7.72 8.49
N ASP A 185 -13.26 -7.64 9.17
CA ASP A 185 -13.69 -6.50 10.00
C ASP A 185 -13.61 -5.13 9.28
N HIS A 186 -14.06 -5.11 8.02
CA HIS A 186 -13.98 -3.91 7.18
C HIS A 186 -15.06 -3.96 6.08
N ASP A 187 -16.11 -3.15 6.21
CA ASP A 187 -17.26 -3.19 5.30
C ASP A 187 -17.01 -2.52 3.95
N GLN A 188 -16.48 -1.29 3.97
CA GLN A 188 -16.39 -0.41 2.80
C GLN A 188 -15.01 -0.48 2.11
N PHE A 189 -14.44 -1.68 1.97
CA PHE A 189 -13.07 -1.89 1.49
C PHE A 189 -12.85 -1.56 -0.01
N VAL A 190 -13.88 -1.22 -0.78
CA VAL A 190 -13.76 -0.98 -2.24
C VAL A 190 -13.21 0.43 -2.51
N ALA A 191 -11.89 0.57 -2.39
CA ALA A 191 -11.18 1.85 -2.50
C ALA A 191 -9.71 1.68 -2.95
N LEU A 192 -9.11 2.76 -3.47
CA LEU A 192 -7.71 2.78 -3.89
C LEU A 192 -6.73 2.42 -2.76
N PRO A 193 -6.92 2.82 -1.46
CA PRO A 193 -6.10 2.32 -0.37
C PRO A 193 -6.03 0.78 -0.30
N THR A 194 -7.16 0.08 -0.35
CA THR A 194 -7.19 -1.40 -0.34
C THR A 194 -6.45 -1.99 -1.54
N LEU A 195 -6.63 -1.39 -2.72
CA LEU A 195 -5.90 -1.81 -3.93
C LEU A 195 -4.38 -1.56 -3.77
N ALA A 196 -3.96 -0.37 -3.35
CA ALA A 196 -2.55 -0.02 -3.16
C ALA A 196 -1.86 -0.85 -2.07
N LEU A 197 -2.57 -1.24 -1.01
CA LEU A 197 -2.03 -2.03 0.10
C LEU A 197 -1.92 -3.53 -0.22
N HIS A 198 -2.84 -4.09 -1.03
CA HIS A 198 -2.96 -5.54 -1.25
C HIS A 198 -2.79 -6.01 -2.72
N ASN A 199 -2.74 -5.11 -3.71
CA ASN A 199 -2.61 -5.46 -5.14
C ASN A 199 -1.19 -5.30 -5.69
N TRP A 200 -0.17 -5.74 -4.97
CA TRP A 200 1.22 -5.61 -5.41
C TRP A 200 2.08 -6.79 -4.98
N ALA A 201 3.14 -7.05 -5.75
CA ALA A 201 4.23 -7.94 -5.38
C ALA A 201 5.55 -7.43 -5.98
N PRO A 202 6.72 -7.75 -5.41
CA PRO A 202 7.98 -7.55 -6.13
C PRO A 202 7.98 -8.44 -7.38
N GLU A 203 8.50 -7.95 -8.52
CA GLU A 203 8.56 -8.70 -9.78
C GLU A 203 9.18 -10.10 -9.53
N ARG A 204 10.40 -10.09 -8.98
CA ARG A 204 11.21 -11.27 -8.67
C ARG A 204 11.01 -11.67 -7.20
N LYS A 205 11.36 -12.91 -6.86
CA LYS A 205 11.44 -13.33 -5.45
C LYS A 205 12.70 -12.70 -4.83
N PRO A 206 12.60 -11.94 -3.72
CA PRO A 206 13.79 -11.34 -3.09
C PRO A 206 14.75 -12.43 -2.61
N ARG A 207 16.05 -12.22 -2.81
CA ARG A 207 17.12 -13.19 -2.51
C ARG A 207 17.39 -13.40 -1.01
N ARG A 208 16.94 -12.45 -0.18
CA ARG A 208 17.07 -12.47 1.29
C ARG A 208 15.74 -12.02 1.93
N HIS A 209 15.59 -12.21 3.23
CA HIS A 209 14.50 -11.56 3.96
C HIS A 209 14.72 -10.04 3.94
N ILE A 210 13.66 -9.28 3.65
CA ILE A 210 13.63 -7.82 3.57
C ILE A 210 12.33 -7.35 4.24
N PRO A 211 12.36 -6.38 5.17
CA PRO A 211 11.16 -5.79 5.75
C PRO A 211 10.19 -5.26 4.68
N ILE A 212 8.88 -5.34 4.94
CA ILE A 212 7.86 -5.06 3.91
C ILE A 212 7.90 -3.61 3.38
N ASP A 213 8.23 -2.65 4.25
CA ASP A 213 8.42 -1.24 3.89
C ASP A 213 9.66 -1.04 2.99
N GLN A 214 10.74 -1.80 3.23
CA GLN A 214 11.93 -1.75 2.41
C GLN A 214 11.67 -2.43 1.06
N LEU A 215 11.02 -3.60 1.07
CA LEU A 215 10.65 -4.35 -0.14
C LEU A 215 9.80 -3.49 -1.08
N ALA A 216 8.79 -2.78 -0.55
CA ALA A 216 7.93 -1.88 -1.31
C ALA A 216 8.65 -0.63 -1.85
N ARG A 217 9.81 -0.23 -1.28
CA ARG A 217 10.60 0.91 -1.76
C ARG A 217 11.71 0.52 -2.73
N THR A 218 12.44 -0.57 -2.47
CA THR A 218 13.69 -0.89 -3.18
C THR A 218 13.53 -1.84 -4.35
N GLU A 219 12.47 -2.66 -4.38
CA GLU A 219 12.24 -3.59 -5.48
C GLU A 219 11.43 -2.97 -6.62
N THR A 220 11.57 -3.54 -7.82
CA THR A 220 10.60 -3.40 -8.91
C THR A 220 9.29 -4.07 -8.48
N LEU A 221 8.20 -3.33 -8.45
CA LEU A 221 6.88 -3.86 -8.09
C LEU A 221 6.02 -4.08 -9.35
N VAL A 222 5.14 -5.08 -9.28
CA VAL A 222 4.12 -5.37 -10.31
C VAL A 222 2.74 -5.52 -9.64
N PRO A 223 1.64 -5.15 -10.32
CA PRO A 223 0.30 -5.40 -9.81
C PRO A 223 0.02 -6.91 -9.77
N ILE A 224 -0.71 -7.39 -8.76
CA ILE A 224 -1.11 -8.80 -8.69
C ILE A 224 -2.23 -9.10 -9.70
N VAL A 225 -3.22 -8.22 -9.74
CA VAL A 225 -4.24 -8.09 -10.78
C VAL A 225 -3.95 -6.79 -11.53
N ARG A 226 -3.88 -6.86 -12.86
CA ARG A 226 -3.50 -5.73 -13.73
C ARG A 226 -4.71 -5.22 -14.48
N TRP A 227 -4.80 -3.91 -14.69
CA TRP A 227 -5.79 -3.28 -15.58
C TRP A 227 -5.29 -3.12 -17.02
N ALA A 228 -3.97 -3.18 -17.25
CA ALA A 228 -3.42 -3.45 -18.57
C ALA A 228 -3.38 -4.97 -18.87
N PRO A 229 -3.83 -5.42 -20.07
CA PRO A 229 -3.69 -6.80 -20.52
C PRO A 229 -2.28 -7.38 -20.38
N GLU A 230 -2.18 -8.71 -20.35
CA GLU A 230 -0.89 -9.39 -20.32
C GLU A 230 -0.06 -9.11 -21.59
N GLY A 231 1.27 -9.08 -21.46
CA GLY A 231 2.19 -8.64 -22.53
C GLY A 231 2.24 -7.13 -22.80
N GLN A 232 1.22 -6.34 -22.41
CA GLN A 232 1.20 -4.89 -22.59
C GLN A 232 1.98 -4.15 -21.47
N PRO A 233 2.40 -2.88 -21.67
CA PRO A 233 2.91 -2.04 -20.57
C PRO A 233 1.84 -1.77 -19.50
N LEU A 234 2.27 -1.45 -18.27
CA LEU A 234 1.35 -1.12 -17.16
C LEU A 234 0.51 0.13 -17.48
N SER A 235 -0.78 0.10 -17.13
CA SER A 235 -1.69 1.23 -17.32
C SER A 235 -1.44 2.38 -16.35
N ARG A 236 -2.08 3.54 -16.59
CA ARG A 236 -2.07 4.66 -15.64
C ARG A 236 -2.63 4.28 -14.26
N LEU A 237 -3.65 3.42 -14.21
CA LEU A 237 -4.23 2.93 -12.96
C LEU A 237 -3.27 1.95 -12.25
N ASP A 238 -2.64 1.03 -12.98
CA ASP A 238 -1.61 0.14 -12.45
C ASP A 238 -0.46 0.94 -11.80
N ARG A 239 0.02 1.98 -12.49
CA ARG A 239 1.09 2.86 -11.98
C ARG A 239 0.63 3.71 -10.81
N LEU A 240 -0.59 4.23 -10.80
CA LEU A 240 -1.11 5.01 -9.67
C LEU A 240 -1.21 4.15 -8.40
N MET A 241 -1.67 2.90 -8.51
CA MET A 241 -1.69 1.96 -7.39
C MET A 241 -0.29 1.71 -6.85
N LEU A 242 0.70 1.41 -7.71
CA LEU A 242 2.08 1.15 -7.28
C LEU A 242 2.74 2.40 -6.66
N ALA A 243 2.53 3.58 -7.24
CA ALA A 243 2.99 4.84 -6.66
C ALA A 243 2.38 5.08 -5.26
N ALA A 244 1.10 4.73 -5.07
CA ALA A 244 0.45 4.76 -3.75
C ALA A 244 1.02 3.67 -2.80
N THR A 245 1.33 2.45 -3.26
CA THR A 245 2.05 1.44 -2.46
C THR A 245 3.39 1.99 -1.97
N ARG A 246 4.16 2.66 -2.83
CA ARG A 246 5.44 3.30 -2.47
C ARG A 246 5.26 4.47 -1.50
N LEU A 247 4.15 5.23 -1.58
CA LEU A 247 3.80 6.23 -0.55
C LEU A 247 3.55 5.56 0.81
N GLU A 248 2.73 4.50 0.86
CA GLU A 248 2.38 3.80 2.10
C GLU A 248 3.59 3.12 2.77
N ALA A 249 4.55 2.67 1.96
CA ALA A 249 5.85 2.19 2.43
C ALA A 249 6.69 3.25 3.19
N HIS A 250 6.32 4.53 3.12
CA HIS A 250 6.91 5.60 3.93
C HIS A 250 6.12 5.96 5.19
N GLY A 251 4.95 5.34 5.41
CA GLY A 251 4.18 5.50 6.64
C GLY A 251 5.02 5.24 7.88
N ILE A 252 5.87 4.21 7.87
CA ILE A 252 6.72 3.81 9.00
C ILE A 252 7.52 4.96 9.65
N TRP A 253 7.97 5.99 8.91
CA TRP A 253 8.62 7.18 9.50
C TRP A 253 7.63 8.17 10.10
N LEU A 254 6.46 8.37 9.50
CA LEU A 254 5.41 9.21 10.10
C LEU A 254 4.96 8.65 11.45
N PHE A 255 4.85 7.33 11.58
CA PHE A 255 4.42 6.65 12.80
C PHE A 255 5.48 6.78 13.91
N ARG A 256 6.77 6.62 13.59
CA ARG A 256 7.88 6.83 14.52
C ARG A 256 8.06 8.30 14.92
N LEU A 257 7.74 9.24 14.03
CA LEU A 257 7.73 10.68 14.34
C LEU A 257 6.51 11.08 15.17
N ALA A 258 5.36 10.44 14.96
CA ALA A 258 4.16 10.64 15.79
C ALA A 258 4.44 10.33 17.25
N GLU A 259 5.14 9.23 17.56
CA GLU A 259 5.55 8.88 18.95
C GLU A 259 6.47 9.92 19.59
N THR A 260 7.23 10.70 18.80
CA THR A 260 8.05 11.81 19.31
C THR A 260 7.22 13.09 19.55
N LEU A 261 6.11 13.28 18.82
CA LEU A 261 5.29 14.49 18.86
C LEU A 261 3.99 14.33 19.69
N ALA A 262 3.57 13.09 19.95
CA ALA A 262 2.35 12.75 20.67
C ALA A 262 2.45 13.10 22.16
N GLY A 263 1.48 13.88 22.66
CA GLY A 263 1.35 14.20 24.09
C GLY A 263 2.45 15.09 24.68
N ARG A 264 3.44 15.51 23.88
CA ARG A 264 4.54 16.36 24.32
C ARG A 264 4.13 17.83 24.39
N SER A 265 4.83 18.59 25.24
CA SER A 265 4.78 20.05 25.15
C SER A 265 5.38 20.50 23.80
N PRO A 266 4.81 21.50 23.12
CA PRO A 266 5.45 22.11 21.95
C PRO A 266 6.83 22.72 22.26
N ASP A 267 7.11 22.97 23.54
CA ASP A 267 8.38 23.47 24.08
C ASP A 267 9.43 22.36 24.37
N ASP A 268 9.12 21.09 24.11
CA ASP A 268 10.08 19.98 24.19
C ASP A 268 11.14 20.11 23.07
N SER A 269 12.43 20.07 23.44
CA SER A 269 13.57 20.28 22.53
C SER A 269 13.68 19.23 21.41
N SER A 270 13.01 18.08 21.53
CA SER A 270 12.90 17.08 20.46
C SER A 270 11.90 17.48 19.37
N THR A 271 10.90 18.32 19.67
CA THR A 271 9.84 18.79 18.75
C THR A 271 10.39 19.39 17.44
N PRO A 272 11.24 20.43 17.45
CA PRO A 272 11.80 20.99 16.20
C PRO A 272 12.77 20.04 15.48
N THR A 273 13.29 19.01 16.17
CA THR A 273 14.09 17.95 15.54
C THR A 273 13.21 16.89 14.87
N ALA A 274 12.06 16.56 15.45
CA ALA A 274 11.05 15.71 14.84
C ALA A 274 10.39 16.38 13.62
N LEU A 275 10.05 17.68 13.70
CA LEU A 275 9.50 18.42 12.56
C LEU A 275 10.50 18.53 11.39
N ARG A 276 11.79 18.83 11.65
CA ARG A 276 12.84 18.78 10.60
C ARG A 276 13.09 17.38 10.04
N ARG A 277 12.69 16.30 10.73
CA ARG A 277 12.67 14.94 10.16
C ARG A 277 11.42 14.73 9.30
N LEU A 278 10.25 15.20 9.73
CA LEU A 278 8.99 15.15 8.99
C LEU A 278 9.08 15.89 7.64
N VAL A 279 9.61 17.12 7.64
CA VAL A 279 9.89 17.91 6.42
C VAL A 279 10.68 17.11 5.39
N ARG A 280 11.77 16.44 5.81
CA ARG A 280 12.60 15.62 4.94
C ARG A 280 11.87 14.37 4.41
N VAL A 281 11.02 13.73 5.21
CA VAL A 281 10.15 12.63 4.75
C VAL A 281 9.15 13.13 3.71
N GLN A 282 8.52 14.28 3.93
CA GLN A 282 7.57 14.89 2.98
C GLN A 282 8.25 15.29 1.66
N HIS A 283 9.47 15.80 1.69
CA HIS A 283 10.25 16.08 0.47
C HIS A 283 10.65 14.80 -0.29
N ALA A 284 11.10 13.75 0.40
CA ALA A 284 11.41 12.47 -0.22
C ALA A 284 10.16 11.86 -0.90
N LEU A 285 9.03 11.87 -0.19
CA LEU A 285 7.73 11.45 -0.72
C LEU A 285 7.31 12.25 -1.96
N ARG A 286 7.48 13.58 -1.94
CA ARG A 286 7.14 14.44 -3.06
C ARG A 286 8.06 14.22 -4.26
N ALA A 287 9.35 14.02 -4.03
CA ALA A 287 10.33 13.70 -5.08
C ALA A 287 10.01 12.36 -5.76
N GLN A 288 9.64 11.33 -4.99
CA GLN A 288 9.19 10.05 -5.51
C GLN A 288 7.96 10.20 -6.43
N LEU A 289 6.94 10.96 -6.02
CA LEU A 289 5.76 11.19 -6.86
C LEU A 289 6.08 11.99 -8.14
N LEU A 290 7.06 12.89 -8.10
CA LEU A 290 7.50 13.62 -9.29
C LEU A 290 8.27 12.72 -10.27
N ALA A 291 9.01 11.72 -9.78
CA ALA A 291 9.67 10.72 -10.63
C ALA A 291 8.65 9.78 -11.30
N GLU A 292 7.70 9.24 -10.54
CA GLU A 292 6.63 8.35 -11.05
C GLU A 292 5.69 9.08 -12.05
N ALA A 293 5.59 10.42 -11.98
CA ALA A 293 4.66 11.21 -12.80
C ALA A 293 4.92 11.14 -14.30
N ALA A 294 6.19 11.10 -14.74
CA ALA A 294 6.53 11.04 -16.16
C ALA A 294 6.10 9.71 -16.79
N GLU A 295 6.43 8.59 -16.14
CA GLU A 295 6.06 7.27 -16.61
C GLU A 295 4.54 7.01 -16.52
N LEU A 296 3.86 7.56 -15.51
CA LEU A 296 2.40 7.49 -15.40
C LEU A 296 1.69 8.32 -16.47
N ALA A 297 2.22 9.49 -16.84
CA ALA A 297 1.66 10.28 -17.95
C ALA A 297 1.80 9.56 -19.31
N ALA A 298 2.95 8.92 -19.54
CA ALA A 298 3.25 8.17 -20.76
C ALA A 298 2.49 6.83 -20.88
N ALA A 299 2.03 6.26 -19.75
CA ALA A 299 1.32 4.98 -19.74
C ALA A 299 -0.08 5.03 -20.40
N PRO A 300 -0.56 3.90 -20.98
CA PRO A 300 -1.88 3.82 -21.59
C PRO A 300 -3.00 3.94 -20.57
N ALA A 301 -4.15 4.49 -21.01
CA ALA A 301 -5.37 4.63 -20.22
C ALA A 301 -6.59 4.21 -21.04
N THR A 302 -7.39 3.27 -20.54
CA THR A 302 -8.68 2.87 -21.18
C THR A 302 -9.84 3.75 -20.70
N PRO A 303 -10.98 3.78 -21.40
CA PRO A 303 -12.20 4.40 -20.89
C PRO A 303 -12.65 3.80 -19.54
N GLN A 304 -12.60 2.47 -19.40
CA GLN A 304 -12.97 1.77 -18.17
C GLN A 304 -12.10 2.20 -16.97
N GLN A 305 -10.77 2.29 -17.13
CA GLN A 305 -9.86 2.75 -16.07
C GLN A 305 -10.15 4.19 -15.63
N ARG A 306 -10.57 5.06 -16.55
CA ARG A 306 -10.97 6.45 -16.23
C ARG A 306 -12.33 6.49 -15.51
N ALA A 307 -13.28 5.63 -15.88
CA ALA A 307 -14.54 5.49 -15.17
C ALA A 307 -14.35 4.98 -13.73
N VAL A 308 -13.48 3.97 -13.54
CA VAL A 308 -13.06 3.48 -12.22
C VAL A 308 -12.46 4.62 -11.37
N LEU A 309 -11.55 5.41 -11.93
CA LEU A 309 -10.94 6.54 -11.22
C LEU A 309 -11.94 7.66 -10.90
N GLY A 310 -12.91 7.94 -11.79
CA GLY A 310 -13.98 8.91 -11.55
C GLY A 310 -14.89 8.50 -10.41
N ALA A 311 -15.44 7.28 -10.46
CA ALA A 311 -16.35 6.77 -9.44
C ALA A 311 -15.67 6.66 -8.05
N LEU A 312 -14.39 6.27 -8.01
CA LEU A 312 -13.60 6.31 -6.77
C LEU A 312 -13.35 7.75 -6.28
N ALA A 313 -13.16 8.73 -7.17
CA ALA A 313 -13.01 10.14 -6.79
C ALA A 313 -14.28 10.71 -6.16
N GLU A 314 -15.45 10.41 -6.73
CA GLU A 314 -16.76 10.81 -6.22
C GLU A 314 -17.02 10.28 -4.80
N GLN A 315 -16.60 9.04 -4.52
CA GLN A 315 -16.69 8.43 -3.19
C GLN A 315 -15.62 8.92 -2.19
N GLY A 316 -14.65 9.74 -2.63
CA GLY A 316 -13.46 10.09 -1.85
C GLY A 316 -12.48 8.92 -1.67
N ALA A 317 -12.73 7.78 -2.30
CA ALA A 317 -12.06 6.50 -2.14
C ALA A 317 -10.66 6.44 -2.80
N LEU A 318 -10.00 7.59 -2.97
CA LEU A 318 -8.68 7.73 -3.60
C LEU A 318 -7.55 8.14 -2.63
N GLU A 319 -7.84 8.70 -1.46
CA GLU A 319 -6.79 9.32 -0.62
C GLU A 319 -5.99 8.27 0.21
N PRO A 320 -4.67 8.10 -0.02
CA PRO A 320 -3.86 7.12 0.70
C PRO A 320 -3.74 7.46 2.20
N PRO A 321 -3.88 6.49 3.12
CA PRO A 321 -3.86 6.73 4.57
C PRO A 321 -2.57 7.37 5.09
N VAL A 322 -1.42 7.25 4.41
CA VAL A 322 -0.18 7.97 4.76
C VAL A 322 -0.34 9.49 4.69
N LEU A 323 -1.14 10.02 3.77
CA LEU A 323 -1.43 11.46 3.71
C LEU A 323 -2.32 11.89 4.88
N GLN A 324 -3.31 11.07 5.23
CA GLN A 324 -4.18 11.29 6.39
C GLN A 324 -3.39 11.26 7.71
N ALA A 325 -2.40 10.38 7.82
CA ALA A 325 -1.47 10.33 8.95
C ALA A 325 -0.58 11.58 9.01
N ALA A 326 -0.09 12.10 7.88
CA ALA A 326 0.73 13.31 7.85
C ALA A 326 -0.02 14.56 8.37
N ASP A 327 -1.30 14.72 8.03
CA ASP A 327 -2.18 15.76 8.62
C ASP A 327 -2.37 15.56 10.12
N ALA A 328 -2.51 14.31 10.57
CA ALA A 328 -2.67 13.99 11.97
C ALA A 328 -1.41 14.29 12.79
N VAL A 329 -0.20 13.95 12.30
CA VAL A 329 1.09 14.29 12.94
C VAL A 329 1.25 15.79 13.18
N LEU A 330 0.79 16.63 12.26
CA LEU A 330 0.86 18.10 12.39
C LEU A 330 -0.27 18.70 13.25
N GLY A 331 -1.17 17.88 13.82
CA GLY A 331 -2.34 18.39 14.54
C GLY A 331 -3.38 19.10 13.65
N ILE A 332 -3.22 19.02 12.33
CA ILE A 332 -4.18 19.47 11.31
C ILE A 332 -5.39 18.51 11.27
N GLY A 333 -5.25 17.31 11.82
CA GLY A 333 -6.25 16.24 11.87
C GLY A 333 -7.60 16.56 12.54
N GLY A 334 -7.65 17.40 13.57
CA GLY A 334 -8.87 17.61 14.39
C GLY A 334 -9.49 19.02 14.36
N ARG A 335 -10.83 19.07 14.41
CA ARG A 335 -11.67 20.25 14.70
C ARG A 335 -11.53 21.44 13.73
N ARG A 336 -12.06 21.27 12.51
CA ARG A 336 -12.53 22.35 11.61
C ARG A 336 -13.81 21.88 10.91
N LEU A 337 -14.62 22.80 10.36
CA LEU A 337 -15.80 22.44 9.56
C LEU A 337 -15.40 21.45 8.46
N GLY A 338 -16.08 20.31 8.38
CA GLY A 338 -15.73 19.20 7.49
C GLY A 338 -15.29 17.90 8.17
N GLU A 339 -15.48 17.72 9.48
CA GLU A 339 -15.15 16.44 10.17
C GLU A 339 -15.85 15.23 9.54
N GLY A 340 -17.11 15.38 9.12
CA GLY A 340 -17.83 14.35 8.35
C GLY A 340 -17.11 13.97 7.04
N ARG A 341 -16.44 14.90 6.35
CA ARG A 341 -15.64 14.60 5.15
C ARG A 341 -14.44 13.70 5.48
N ARG A 342 -13.81 13.84 6.66
CA ARG A 342 -12.70 12.97 7.09
C ARG A 342 -13.17 11.61 7.60
N GLN A 343 -14.33 11.55 8.26
CA GLN A 343 -14.97 10.27 8.58
C GLN A 343 -15.35 9.50 7.30
N LEU A 344 -15.86 10.21 6.28
CA LEU A 344 -16.12 9.66 4.95
C LEU A 344 -14.84 9.19 4.22
N LEU A 345 -13.72 9.91 4.30
CA LEU A 345 -12.44 9.43 3.74
C LEU A 345 -11.91 8.19 4.48
N ARG A 346 -12.13 8.08 5.80
CA ARG A 346 -11.62 6.99 6.64
C ARG A 346 -12.47 5.71 6.60
N ARG A 347 -13.72 5.75 6.12
CA ARG A 347 -14.61 4.57 6.07
C ARG A 347 -14.01 3.38 5.30
N HIS A 348 -13.12 3.67 4.36
CA HIS A 348 -12.40 2.73 3.51
C HIS A 348 -11.10 2.16 4.12
N LEU A 349 -10.93 2.29 5.45
CA LEU A 349 -9.80 1.75 6.20
C LEU A 349 -10.29 0.75 7.27
N PRO A 350 -9.55 -0.35 7.55
CA PRO A 350 -9.85 -1.28 8.63
C PRO A 350 -10.05 -0.58 9.98
N ALA A 351 -10.89 -1.15 10.85
CA ALA A 351 -11.27 -0.54 12.14
C ALA A 351 -10.06 -0.09 12.98
N GLN A 352 -9.02 -0.92 13.08
CA GLN A 352 -7.77 -0.61 13.80
C GLN A 352 -7.02 0.60 13.20
N GLN A 353 -6.96 0.72 11.87
CA GLN A 353 -6.32 1.85 11.19
C GLN A 353 -7.11 3.16 11.41
N ARG A 354 -8.45 3.09 11.36
CA ARG A 354 -9.35 4.21 11.71
C ARG A 354 -9.15 4.66 13.15
N ALA A 355 -9.09 3.72 14.10
CA ALA A 355 -8.90 3.98 15.51
C ALA A 355 -7.54 4.63 15.81
N TRP A 356 -6.46 4.13 15.18
CA TRP A 356 -5.12 4.68 15.34
C TRP A 356 -5.01 6.12 14.80
N LEU A 357 -5.48 6.39 13.57
CA LEU A 357 -5.53 7.75 13.02
C LEU A 357 -6.32 8.70 13.94
N SER A 358 -7.45 8.23 14.48
CA SER A 358 -8.29 9.01 15.39
C SER A 358 -7.65 9.24 16.77
N ALA A 359 -6.68 8.41 17.18
CA ALA A 359 -5.84 8.64 18.36
C ALA A 359 -4.75 9.67 18.09
N MET A 360 -4.08 9.62 16.92
CA MET A 360 -3.13 10.66 16.50
C MET A 360 -3.76 12.05 16.50
N ASP A 361 -4.96 12.19 15.94
CA ASP A 361 -5.66 13.48 15.84
C ASP A 361 -5.87 14.13 17.22
N ARG A 362 -5.90 13.33 18.30
CA ARG A 362 -5.95 13.80 19.68
C ARG A 362 -4.55 14.06 20.24
N HIS A 363 -3.63 13.10 20.11
CA HIS A 363 -2.32 13.16 20.77
C HIS A 363 -1.37 14.18 20.14
N CYS A 364 -1.47 14.41 18.83
CA CYS A 364 -0.69 15.40 18.09
C CYS A 364 -1.41 16.75 17.93
N ALA A 365 -2.64 16.90 18.46
CA ALA A 365 -3.36 18.18 18.48
C ALA A 365 -2.56 19.35 19.09
N PRO A 366 -1.70 19.18 20.13
CA PRO A 366 -0.89 20.27 20.66
C PRO A 366 0.12 20.84 19.66
N VAL A 367 0.64 20.02 18.72
CA VAL A 367 1.66 20.45 17.73
C VAL A 367 1.18 21.67 16.93
N ARG A 368 -0.13 21.74 16.62
CA ARG A 368 -0.73 22.84 15.86
C ARG A 368 -0.63 24.20 16.55
N THR A 369 -0.35 24.28 17.86
CA THR A 369 -0.19 25.57 18.55
C THR A 369 1.08 26.30 18.12
N LEU A 370 2.07 25.59 17.56
CA LEU A 370 3.24 26.20 16.94
C LEU A 370 2.86 27.15 15.78
N ALA A 371 1.71 26.95 15.13
CA ALA A 371 1.17 27.85 14.11
C ALA A 371 0.90 29.28 14.61
N HIS A 372 0.73 29.45 15.92
CA HIS A 372 0.34 30.71 16.57
C HIS A 372 1.48 31.32 17.42
N ARG A 373 2.68 30.75 17.35
CA ARG A 373 3.86 31.21 18.09
C ARG A 373 4.84 31.94 17.17
N GLY A 374 5.71 32.74 17.75
CA GLY A 374 6.91 33.27 17.07
C GLY A 374 8.10 32.30 17.16
N GLY A 375 9.22 32.68 16.55
CA GLY A 375 10.50 31.98 16.69
C GLY A 375 10.75 30.83 15.68
N PRO A 376 11.89 30.12 15.83
CA PRO A 376 12.36 29.14 14.85
C PRO A 376 11.45 27.92 14.72
N ASP A 377 10.91 27.41 15.83
CA ASP A 377 10.11 26.18 15.82
C ASP A 377 8.77 26.39 15.11
N ALA A 378 8.21 27.60 15.19
CA ALA A 378 7.06 28.05 14.41
C ALA A 378 7.37 28.28 12.92
N ALA A 379 8.64 28.49 12.54
CA ALA A 379 9.06 28.50 11.14
C ALA A 379 9.18 27.07 10.59
N VAL A 380 9.83 26.15 11.32
CA VAL A 380 9.93 24.73 10.97
C VAL A 380 8.55 24.07 10.90
N TYR A 381 7.63 24.42 11.79
CA TYR A 381 6.25 23.93 11.72
C TYR A 381 5.54 24.39 10.44
N ARG A 382 5.69 25.66 10.04
CA ARG A 382 5.11 26.19 8.78
C ARG A 382 5.72 25.53 7.55
N GLU A 383 7.04 25.32 7.52
CA GLU A 383 7.74 24.56 6.49
C GLU A 383 7.14 23.14 6.33
N ALA A 384 6.82 22.46 7.44
CA ALA A 384 6.17 21.15 7.42
C ALA A 384 4.71 21.19 6.92
N GLN A 385 3.97 22.29 7.17
CA GLN A 385 2.64 22.48 6.58
C GLN A 385 2.73 22.73 5.07
N GLU A 386 3.64 23.60 4.63
CA GLU A 386 3.85 23.96 3.22
C GLU A 386 4.34 22.76 2.41
N SER A 387 5.25 21.95 2.97
CA SER A 387 5.74 20.71 2.35
C SER A 387 4.63 19.65 2.25
N LEU A 388 3.75 19.52 3.26
CA LEU A 388 2.55 18.66 3.16
C LEU A 388 1.55 19.16 2.12
N ILE A 389 1.29 20.47 2.03
CA ILE A 389 0.41 21.06 1.01
C ILE A 389 0.98 20.80 -0.39
N ALA A 390 2.29 20.94 -0.57
CA ALA A 390 2.97 20.63 -1.81
C ALA A 390 2.90 19.14 -2.17
N LEU A 391 3.09 18.24 -1.19
CA LEU A 391 2.94 16.79 -1.35
C LEU A 391 1.50 16.41 -1.77
N ARG A 392 0.49 16.91 -1.05
CA ARG A 392 -0.94 16.72 -1.39
C ARG A 392 -1.27 17.22 -2.80
N ARG A 393 -0.75 18.39 -3.20
CA ARG A 393 -0.92 18.94 -4.56
C ARG A 393 -0.26 18.06 -5.63
N THR A 394 0.96 17.58 -5.39
CA THR A 394 1.64 16.64 -6.30
C THR A 394 0.88 15.33 -6.43
N TYR A 395 0.36 14.76 -5.33
CA TYR A 395 -0.47 13.54 -5.40
C TYR A 395 -1.79 13.78 -6.17
N ALA A 396 -2.50 14.88 -5.89
CA ALA A 396 -3.73 15.22 -6.62
C ALA A 396 -3.47 15.43 -8.12
N ALA A 397 -2.34 16.03 -8.51
CA ALA A 397 -1.93 16.15 -9.91
C ALA A 397 -1.65 14.78 -10.56
N LEU A 398 -1.06 13.83 -9.82
CA LEU A 398 -0.82 12.47 -10.29
C LEU A 398 -2.14 11.69 -10.52
N VAL A 399 -3.08 11.80 -9.58
CA VAL A 399 -4.45 11.25 -9.72
C VAL A 399 -5.17 11.85 -10.94
N GLN A 400 -5.08 13.17 -11.12
CA GLN A 400 -5.64 13.84 -12.31
C GLN A 400 -4.96 13.38 -13.60
N ALA A 401 -3.64 13.18 -13.61
CA ALA A 401 -2.92 12.66 -14.78
C ALA A 401 -3.36 11.23 -15.14
N ALA A 402 -3.65 10.39 -14.14
CA ALA A 402 -4.17 9.05 -14.36
C ALA A 402 -5.60 9.06 -14.95
N ALA A 403 -6.46 9.96 -14.46
CA ALA A 403 -7.86 10.08 -14.90
C ALA A 403 -8.05 10.85 -16.23
N ARG A 404 -7.05 11.64 -16.68
CA ARG A 404 -7.09 12.32 -17.99
C ARG A 404 -7.25 11.32 -19.14
N PRO A 405 -7.94 11.70 -20.23
CA PRO A 405 -7.88 10.95 -21.48
C PRO A 405 -6.45 10.60 -21.89
N GLY A 406 -6.26 9.45 -22.53
CA GLY A 406 -5.08 9.25 -23.36
C GLY A 406 -5.21 10.10 -24.61
N THR A 407 -4.18 10.87 -24.96
CA THR A 407 -3.94 11.22 -26.36
C THR A 407 -3.60 9.91 -27.06
N ALA A 408 -4.57 9.31 -27.75
CA ALA A 408 -4.31 8.15 -28.58
C ALA A 408 -3.21 8.50 -29.59
N PRO A 409 -2.29 7.58 -29.93
CA PRO A 409 -1.55 7.70 -31.17
C PRO A 409 -2.56 7.88 -32.30
N LEU A 410 -2.32 8.84 -33.20
CA LEU A 410 -3.09 8.90 -34.44
C LEU A 410 -2.89 7.57 -35.15
N THR A 411 -3.97 6.82 -35.33
CA THR A 411 -3.95 5.57 -36.07
C THR A 411 -3.50 5.87 -37.49
N VAL A 412 -2.31 5.37 -37.87
CA VAL A 412 -1.89 5.31 -39.26
C VAL A 412 -2.98 4.55 -40.02
N ALA A 413 -3.53 5.18 -41.05
CA ALA A 413 -4.71 4.66 -41.74
C ALA A 413 -4.31 3.64 -42.82
N ALA A 414 -5.09 2.56 -42.89
CA ALA A 414 -5.09 1.49 -43.90
C ALA A 414 -3.74 0.75 -44.07
#